data_AF-A0A916ZBU7-F1
#
_entry.id   AF-A0A916ZBU7-F1
#
_cell.length_a   1.000
_cell.length_b   1.000
_cell.length_c   1.000
_cell.angle_alpha   90.00
_cell.angle_beta   90.00
_cell.angle_gamma   90.00
#
_symmetry.space_group_name_H-M   'P 1'
#
loop_
_entity.id
_entity.type
_entity.pdbx_description
1 polymer ?
#
loop_
_entity_poly.entity_id
_entity_poly.type
_entity_poly.pdbx_seq_one_letter_code
_entity_poly.pdbx_strand_id
1 'polypeptide(L)' 'MNRVDIIRFMLLYGKAPEAECYGYMELNRDGNMIALYNRYGEEIDMYGGHEFVRVRTLGKFDDEDRDHFYSLLESDGVG' A
#
# COMPACT_ATOMS: atom_id res chain seq x y z
N MET A 1 0.14 17.68 4.35
CA MET A 1 -0.16 16.80 3.20
C MET A 1 -0.32 15.40 3.74
N ASN A 2 -1.17 14.58 3.13
CA ASN A 2 -1.14 13.15 3.41
C ASN A 2 0.13 12.56 2.77
N ARG A 3 0.57 11.40 3.25
CA ARG A 3 1.75 10.72 2.72
C ARG A 3 1.33 9.40 2.12
N VAL A 4 1.80 9.10 0.92
CA VAL A 4 1.53 7.82 0.25
C VAL A 4 2.81 7.00 0.25
N ASP A 5 2.81 5.86 0.94
CA ASP A 5 3.93 4.92 0.96
C ASP A 5 3.62 3.76 0.00
N ILE A 6 4.51 3.47 -0.96
CA ILE A 6 4.46 2.19 -1.66
C ILE A 6 4.99 1.12 -0.71
N ILE A 7 4.21 0.06 -0.52
CA ILE A 7 4.55 -1.01 0.41
C ILE A 7 4.40 -2.37 -0.24
N ARG A 8 5.27 -3.30 0.19
CA ARG A 8 4.99 -4.74 0.12
C ARG A 8 4.30 -5.12 1.41
N PHE A 9 3.20 -5.86 1.32
CA PHE A 9 2.42 -6.29 2.46
C PHE A 9 1.85 -7.68 2.26
N MET A 10 1.32 -8.25 3.33
CA MET A 10 0.62 -9.52 3.33
C MET A 10 -0.81 -9.28 3.80
N LEU A 11 -1.79 -9.77 3.04
CA LEU A 11 -3.18 -9.79 3.44
C LEU A 11 -3.51 -11.09 4.17
N LEU A 12 -4.21 -10.95 5.28
CA LEU A 12 -4.70 -12.03 6.10
C LEU A 12 -6.22 -11.95 6.15
N TYR A 13 -6.88 -13.06 5.89
CA TYR A 13 -8.31 -13.19 6.07
C TYR A 13 -8.61 -14.44 6.89
N GLY A 14 -9.08 -14.25 8.12
CA GLY A 14 -9.41 -15.33 9.05
C GLY A 14 -8.21 -16.08 9.65
N LYS A 15 -7.45 -16.86 8.84
CA LYS A 15 -6.37 -17.75 9.36
C LYS A 15 -5.18 -18.00 8.44
N ALA A 16 -5.29 -17.80 7.13
CA ALA A 16 -4.20 -18.07 6.19
C ALA A 16 -3.77 -16.77 5.50
N PRO A 17 -2.46 -16.55 5.25
CA PRO A 17 -2.01 -15.53 4.32
C PRO A 17 -2.61 -15.80 2.95
N GLU A 18 -3.41 -14.86 2.44
CA GLU A 18 -4.04 -15.05 1.13
C GLU A 18 -3.07 -14.72 -0.01
N ALA A 19 -2.24 -13.68 0.14
CA ALA A 19 -1.27 -13.29 -0.87
C ALA A 19 -0.17 -12.35 -0.33
N GLU A 20 1.03 -12.46 -0.91
CA GLU A 20 1.98 -11.35 -0.90
C GLU A 20 1.51 -10.29 -1.90
N CYS A 21 1.33 -9.06 -1.44
CA CYS A 21 0.77 -7.96 -2.20
C CYS A 21 1.77 -6.78 -2.30
N TYR A 22 1.58 -6.01 -3.35
CA TYR A 22 2.17 -4.68 -3.54
C TYR A 22 1.05 -3.68 -3.68
N GLY A 23 1.28 -2.46 -3.20
CA GLY A 23 0.27 -1.41 -3.25
C GLY A 23 0.69 -0.17 -2.46
N TYR A 24 -0.30 0.58 -2.00
CA TYR A 24 -0.12 1.90 -1.41
C TYR A 24 -0.78 1.98 -0.06
N MET A 25 -0.13 2.66 0.86
CA MET A 25 -0.69 2.97 2.17
C MET A 25 -0.75 4.48 2.30
N GLU A 26 -1.96 5.02 2.38
CA GLU A 26 -2.17 6.45 2.63
C GLU A 26 -2.17 6.70 4.14
N LEU A 27 -1.33 7.63 4.56
CA LEU A 27 -1.16 8.03 5.94
C LEU A 27 -1.59 9.48 6.12
N ASN A 28 -2.31 9.75 7.20
CA ASN A 28 -2.59 11.12 7.61
C ASN A 28 -1.34 11.79 8.22
N ARG A 29 -1.47 13.07 8.60
CA ARG A 29 -0.37 13.87 9.16
C ARG A 29 0.24 13.30 10.45
N ASP A 30 -0.54 12.52 11.20
CA ASP A 30 -0.11 11.88 12.43
C ASP A 30 0.58 10.52 12.17
N GLY A 31 0.66 10.10 10.90
CA GLY A 31 1.22 8.82 10.50
C GLY A 31 0.26 7.64 10.66
N ASN A 32 -1.02 7.89 10.92
CA ASN A 32 -2.03 6.84 10.98
C ASN A 32 -2.50 6.48 9.57
N MET A 33 -2.65 5.18 9.31
CA MET A 33 -3.21 4.69 8.06
C MET A 33 -4.69 5.08 7.97
N ILE A 34 -5.07 5.65 6.83
CA ILE A 34 -6.46 6.01 6.51
C ILE A 34 -7.01 5.22 5.33
N ALA A 35 -6.15 4.72 4.45
CA ALA A 35 -6.54 3.83 3.37
C ALA A 35 -5.38 2.90 2.95
N LEU A 36 -5.74 1.72 2.45
CA LEU A 36 -4.83 0.74 1.87
C LEU A 36 -5.33 0.37 0.49
N TYR A 37 -4.46 0.44 -0.52
CA TYR A 37 -4.80 0.16 -1.90
C TYR A 37 -3.94 -0.97 -2.44
N ASN A 38 -4.50 -1.83 -3.28
CA ASN A 38 -3.73 -2.83 -4.00
C ASN A 38 -2.96 -2.18 -5.18
N ARG A 39 -2.14 -2.97 -5.89
CA ARG A 39 -1.36 -2.51 -7.06
C ARG A 39 -2.20 -1.95 -8.22
N TYR A 40 -3.50 -2.21 -8.24
CA TYR A 40 -4.43 -1.72 -9.25
C TYR A 40 -5.10 -0.40 -8.85
N GLY A 41 -4.82 0.12 -7.65
CA GLY A 41 -5.46 1.31 -7.11
C GLY A 41 -6.83 1.04 -6.49
N GLU A 42 -7.22 -0.22 -6.32
CA GLU A 42 -8.47 -0.60 -5.66
C GLU A 42 -8.25 -0.55 -4.14
N GLU A 43 -9.16 0.12 -3.43
CA GLU A 43 -9.14 0.20 -1.97
C GLU A 43 -9.46 -1.17 -1.37
N ILE A 44 -8.66 -1.59 -0.41
CA ILE A 44 -8.86 -2.82 0.35
C ILE A 44 -9.74 -2.46 1.56
N ASP A 45 -10.90 -3.11 1.65
CA ASP A 45 -11.81 -2.91 2.77
C ASP A 45 -11.21 -3.47 4.07
N MET A 46 -10.64 -2.58 4.88
CA MET A 46 -10.07 -2.94 6.18
C MET A 46 -11.12 -3.20 7.26
N TYR A 47 -12.40 -2.86 7.04
CA TYR A 47 -13.49 -3.12 7.98
C TYR A 47 -14.19 -4.46 7.72
N GLY A 48 -13.96 -5.07 6.56
CA GLY A 48 -14.49 -6.39 6.18
C GLY A 48 -13.85 -7.59 6.89
N GLY A 49 -13.00 -7.38 7.90
CA GLY A 49 -12.26 -8.45 8.59
C GLY A 49 -10.90 -8.80 7.96
N HIS A 50 -10.43 -7.97 7.03
CA HIS A 50 -9.08 -8.06 6.50
C HIS A 50 -8.08 -7.48 7.51
N GLU A 51 -7.03 -8.25 7.80
CA GLU A 51 -5.85 -7.77 8.50
C GLU A 51 -4.70 -7.66 7.49
N PHE A 52 -3.77 -6.74 7.74
CA PHE A 52 -2.57 -6.63 6.90
C PHE A 52 -1.31 -6.53 7.75
N VAL A 53 -0.23 -7.06 7.20
CA VAL A 53 1.12 -6.89 7.75
C VAL A 53 1.97 -6.18 6.72
N ARG A 54 2.44 -4.97 7.05
CA ARG A 54 3.44 -4.28 6.23
C ARG A 54 4.77 -5.03 6.31
N VAL A 55 5.22 -5.59 5.18
CA VAL A 55 6.50 -6.30 5.08
C VAL A 55 7.65 -5.30 4.97
N ARG A 56 7.56 -4.36 4.02
CA ARG A 56 8.52 -3.25 3.89
C ARG A 56 7.94 -2.08 3.10
N THR A 57 8.41 -0.87 3.41
CA THR A 57 8.20 0.30 2.55
C THR A 57 9.21 0.28 1.41
N LEU A 58 8.73 0.46 0.19
CA LEU A 58 9.52 0.49 -1.03
C LEU A 58 9.92 1.91 -1.41
N GLY A 59 8.99 2.86 -1.26
CA GLY A 59 9.21 4.27 -1.56
C GLY A 59 8.20 5.14 -0.82
N LYS A 60 8.44 6.45 -0.83
CA LYS A 60 7.53 7.47 -0.28
C LYS A 60 7.23 8.46 -1.38
N PHE A 61 5.98 8.85 -1.48
CA PHE A 61 5.45 9.72 -2.51
C PHE A 61 4.56 10.79 -1.90
N ASP A 62 4.43 11.90 -2.62
CA ASP A 62 3.41 12.91 -2.33
C ASP A 62 2.15 12.70 -3.17
N ASP A 63 1.12 13.52 -2.94
CA ASP A 63 -0.18 13.37 -3.59
C ASP A 63 -0.10 13.56 -5.13
N GLU A 64 0.95 14.18 -5.67
CA GLU A 64 1.14 14.39 -7.12
C GLU A 64 1.62 13.12 -7.84
N ASP A 65 2.28 12.23 -7.11
CA ASP A 65 2.89 11.00 -7.62
C ASP A 65 1.92 9.81 -7.73
N ARG A 66 0.70 9.94 -7.19
CA ARG A 66 -0.28 8.84 -7.11
C ARG A 66 -0.62 8.24 -8.48
N ASP A 67 -0.64 9.07 -9.52
CA ASP A 67 -0.96 8.64 -10.89
C ASP A 67 0.24 7.98 -11.62
N HIS A 68 1.44 7.97 -11.01
CA HIS A 68 2.70 7.52 -11.62
C HIS A 68 3.25 6.18 -11.09
N PHE A 69 2.45 5.42 -10.35
CA PHE A 69 2.87 4.20 -9.63
C PHE A 69 3.76 3.20 -10.38
N TYR A 70 3.41 2.85 -11.62
CA TYR A 70 4.18 1.87 -12.38
C TYR A 70 5.55 2.43 -12.80
N SER A 71 5.62 3.72 -13.12
CA SER A 71 6.89 4.40 -13.42
C SER A 71 7.80 4.46 -12.20
N LEU A 72 7.23 4.56 -11.00
CA LEU A 72 7.96 4.58 -9.75
C LEU A 72 8.49 3.19 -9.35
N LEU A 73 7.70 2.14 -9.56
CA LEU A 73 8.14 0.75 -9.34
C LEU A 73 9.25 0.31 -10.31
N GLU A 74 9.17 0.70 -11.59
CA GLU A 74 10.21 0.41 -12.58
C GLU A 74 11.50 1.19 -12.31
N SER A 75 11.40 2.46 -11.90
CA SER A 75 12.56 3.30 -11.57
C SER A 75 13.32 2.81 -10.34
N ASP A 76 12.63 2.25 -9.35
CA ASP A 76 13.24 1.71 -8.12
C ASP A 76 13.75 0.27 -8.27
N GLY A 77 13.71 -0.30 -9.49
CA GLY A 77 14.26 -1.63 -9.78
C GLY A 77 13.47 -2.77 -9.11
N VAL A 78 12.17 -2.56 -8.89
CA VAL A 78 11.25 -3.56 -8.30
C VAL A 78 10.58 -4.42 -9.40
N GLY A 79 10.96 -4.22 -10.67
CA GLY A 79 10.50 -4.96 -11.86
C GLY A 79 11.26 -6.25 -12.13
#